data_AF-A0A942FRH4-F1
#
_entry.id   AF-A0A942FRH4-F1
#
_cell.length_a   1.000
_cell.length_b   1.000
_cell.length_c   1.000
_cell.angle_alpha   90.00
_cell.angle_beta   90.00
_cell.angle_gamma   90.00
#
_symmetry.space_group_name_H-M   'P 1'
#
loop_
_entity.id
_entity.type
_entity.pdbx_description
1 polymer ?
#
loop_
_entity_poly.entity_id
_entity_poly.type
_entity_poly.pdbx_seq_one_letter_code
_entity_poly.pdbx_strand_id
1 'polypeptide(L)'
;MLPTHAALMGLEAQPKGEGIALGPGPHLAEAVGMLPVIKQLAGIGAAIAGLPGAEAVAWNPARCWMPANYFRKVIGNWLAGGPFPALGLTSLQRESDGSMQSVGLALFTGQELVFAPDRALGPADIARVAVRLIHALIEVEPLTAPHEFTGPDGEPIDVVPIRDGRQLRVSVRR
;
A
#
# COMPACT_ATOMS: atom_id res chain seq x y z
N MET A 1 -3.29 17.93 1.59
CA MET A 1 -3.70 18.11 0.19
C MET A 1 -4.15 16.76 -0.35
N LEU A 2 -5.31 16.69 -1.02
CA LEU A 2 -5.78 15.44 -1.63
C LEU A 2 -4.97 15.14 -2.90
N PRO A 3 -4.63 13.88 -3.19
CA PRO A 3 -3.82 13.52 -4.35
C PRO A 3 -4.55 13.83 -5.66
N THR A 4 -3.88 14.55 -6.57
CA THR A 4 -4.39 14.91 -7.90
C THR A 4 -4.66 13.68 -8.78
N HIS A 5 -3.84 12.64 -8.62
CA HIS A 5 -4.04 11.32 -9.23
C HIS A 5 -4.12 10.29 -8.12
N ALA A 6 -5.22 9.55 -8.08
CA ALA A 6 -5.44 8.56 -7.04
C ALA A 6 -6.20 7.34 -7.55
N ALA A 7 -5.79 6.16 -7.10
CA ALA A 7 -6.51 4.92 -7.38
C ALA A 7 -7.87 4.93 -6.66
N LEU A 8 -8.94 4.56 -7.37
CA LEU A 8 -10.29 4.44 -6.83
C LEU A 8 -10.56 2.97 -6.50
N MET A 9 -10.24 2.55 -5.27
CA MET A 9 -10.33 1.15 -4.85
C MET A 9 -11.77 0.76 -4.54
N GLY A 10 -12.53 0.43 -5.59
CA GLY A 10 -13.95 0.06 -5.48
C GLY A 10 -14.90 1.26 -5.42
N LEU A 11 -14.41 2.46 -5.72
CA LEU A 11 -15.24 3.65 -5.93
C LEU A 11 -15.38 3.92 -7.43
N GLU A 12 -16.55 4.35 -7.87
CA GLU A 12 -16.78 4.74 -9.27
C GLU A 12 -16.16 6.11 -9.60
N ALA A 13 -16.16 7.02 -8.61
CA ALA A 13 -15.60 8.36 -8.72
C ALA A 13 -15.12 8.85 -7.35
N GLN A 14 -14.35 9.93 -7.33
CA GLN A 14 -14.05 10.64 -6.08
C GLN A 14 -15.35 11.24 -5.51
N PRO A 15 -15.68 10.97 -4.23
CA PRO A 15 -16.84 11.57 -3.59
C PRO A 15 -16.77 13.09 -3.60
N LYS A 16 -17.95 13.72 -3.69
CA LYS A 16 -18.09 15.17 -3.54
C LYS A 16 -18.52 15.46 -2.11
N GLY A 17 -17.82 16.35 -1.41
CA GLY A 17 -18.21 16.74 -0.06
C GLY A 17 -17.11 17.42 0.72
N GLU A 18 -17.36 17.59 2.01
CA GLU A 18 -16.40 18.08 2.98
C GLU A 18 -15.43 16.97 3.38
N GLY A 19 -14.19 17.34 3.69
CA GLY A 19 -13.13 16.41 4.07
C GLY A 19 -12.59 16.71 5.46
N ILE A 20 -12.37 15.65 6.25
CA ILE A 20 -11.61 15.71 7.49
C ILE A 20 -10.22 15.16 7.22
N ALA A 21 -9.19 15.97 7.48
CA ALA A 21 -7.80 15.55 7.36
C ALA A 21 -7.24 15.15 8.72
N LEU A 22 -6.64 13.96 8.77
CA LEU A 22 -5.85 13.51 9.92
C LEU A 22 -4.37 13.52 9.55
N GLY A 23 -3.55 13.99 10.47
CA GLY A 23 -2.10 13.98 10.33
C GLY A 23 -1.43 14.01 11.70
N PRO A 24 -0.21 13.45 11.81
CA PRO A 24 0.57 13.57 13.03
C PRO A 24 0.95 15.03 13.28
N GLY A 25 0.98 15.42 14.56
CA GLY A 25 1.50 16.73 14.95
C GLY A 25 3.03 16.82 14.76
N PRO A 26 3.61 18.03 14.82
CA PRO A 26 5.05 18.23 14.56
C PRO A 26 5.98 17.38 15.42
N HIS A 27 5.57 17.06 16.66
CA HIS A 27 6.33 16.22 17.60
C HIS A 27 6.43 14.74 17.18
N LEU A 28 5.64 14.31 16.19
CA LEU A 28 5.70 12.96 15.62
C LEU A 28 6.20 12.97 14.16
N ALA A 29 6.69 14.10 13.65
CA ALA A 29 7.08 14.23 12.24
C ALA A 29 8.15 13.21 11.84
N GLU A 30 9.13 12.95 12.71
CA GLU A 30 10.20 11.97 12.48
C GLU A 30 9.72 10.51 12.64
N ALA A 31 8.57 10.30 13.28
CA ALA A 31 8.00 8.99 13.57
C ALA A 31 6.81 8.62 12.66
N VAL A 32 6.50 9.43 11.64
CA VAL A 32 5.37 9.26 10.71
C VAL A 32 5.33 7.86 10.07
N GLY A 33 6.49 7.29 9.76
CA GLY A 33 6.62 5.95 9.14
C GLY A 33 6.57 4.78 10.13
N MET A 34 6.62 5.05 11.44
CA MET A 34 6.66 3.99 12.43
C MET A 34 5.31 3.27 12.52
N LEU A 35 5.33 1.94 12.44
CA LEU A 35 4.13 1.11 12.44
C LEU A 35 3.17 1.40 13.63
N PRO A 36 3.66 1.63 14.88
CA PRO A 36 2.77 2.00 15.98
C PRO A 36 2.02 3.32 15.75
N VAL A 37 2.68 4.34 15.19
CA VAL A 37 2.08 5.65 14.89
C VAL A 37 1.01 5.49 13.79
N ILE A 38 1.34 4.74 12.73
CA ILE A 38 0.41 4.50 11.64
C ILE A 38 -0.81 3.69 12.12
N LYS A 39 -0.61 2.67 12.97
CA LYS A 39 -1.72 1.92 13.58
C LYS A 39 -2.67 2.83 14.35
N GLN A 40 -2.16 3.75 15.15
CA GLN A 40 -3.00 4.71 15.91
C GLN A 40 -3.75 5.66 14.97
N LEU A 41 -3.05 6.27 13.99
CA LEU A 41 -3.69 7.15 13.02
C LEU A 41 -4.77 6.43 12.18
N ALA A 42 -4.49 5.21 11.74
CA ALA A 42 -5.44 4.39 11.02
C ALA A 42 -6.65 4.03 11.89
N GLY A 43 -6.44 3.71 13.18
CA GLY A 43 -7.51 3.44 14.13
C GLY A 43 -8.43 4.64 14.35
N ILE A 44 -7.86 5.84 14.54
CA ILE A 44 -8.64 7.09 14.62
C ILE A 44 -9.40 7.32 13.31
N GLY A 45 -8.73 7.17 12.17
CA GLY A 45 -9.36 7.27 10.85
C GLY A 45 -10.53 6.29 10.69
N ALA A 46 -10.42 5.08 11.20
CA ALA A 46 -11.46 4.06 11.12
C ALA A 46 -12.66 4.41 12.03
N ALA A 47 -12.41 5.01 13.19
CA ALA A 47 -13.48 5.54 14.04
C ALA A 47 -14.23 6.69 13.35
N ILE A 48 -13.51 7.65 12.74
CA ILE A 48 -14.12 8.78 12.00
C ILE A 48 -14.89 8.30 10.77
N ALA A 49 -14.34 7.34 10.03
CA ALA A 49 -15.03 6.71 8.90
C ALA A 49 -16.32 5.98 9.31
N GLY A 50 -16.56 5.80 10.62
CA GLY A 50 -17.78 5.22 11.17
C GLY A 50 -18.93 6.21 11.37
N LEU A 51 -18.68 7.51 11.21
CA LEU A 51 -19.71 8.54 11.36
C LEU A 51 -20.75 8.45 10.24
N PRO A 52 -22.04 8.77 10.51
CA PRO A 52 -23.05 8.88 9.47
C PRO A 52 -22.63 9.86 8.37
N GLY A 53 -22.78 9.46 7.11
CA GLY A 53 -22.40 10.28 5.96
C GLY A 53 -20.92 10.15 5.52
N ALA A 54 -20.09 9.37 6.21
CA ALA A 54 -18.74 9.09 5.74
C ALA A 54 -18.78 8.18 4.48
N GLU A 55 -18.45 8.74 3.32
CA GLU A 55 -18.49 8.01 2.04
C GLU A 55 -17.18 7.27 1.72
N ALA A 56 -16.04 7.93 1.91
CA ALA A 56 -14.74 7.38 1.57
C ALA A 56 -13.61 7.86 2.48
N VAL A 57 -12.51 7.14 2.41
CA VAL A 57 -11.23 7.50 3.01
C VAL A 57 -10.20 7.71 1.90
N ALA A 58 -9.56 8.87 1.90
CA ALA A 58 -8.39 9.15 1.09
C ALA A 58 -7.13 8.80 1.90
N TRP A 59 -6.42 7.74 1.50
CA TRP A 59 -5.12 7.39 2.08
C TRP A 59 -4.00 7.97 1.21
N ASN A 60 -3.56 9.17 1.58
CA ASN A 60 -2.59 9.95 0.80
C ASN A 60 -1.26 9.23 0.54
N PRO A 61 -0.65 8.49 1.49
CA PRO A 61 0.62 7.80 1.24
C PRO A 61 0.54 6.83 0.06
N ALA A 62 -0.58 6.14 -0.09
CA ALA A 62 -0.81 5.23 -1.20
C ALA A 62 -1.47 5.89 -2.42
N ARG A 63 -1.73 7.20 -2.36
CA ARG A 63 -2.51 7.95 -3.36
C ARG A 63 -3.76 7.18 -3.77
N CYS A 64 -4.61 6.80 -2.82
CA CYS A 64 -5.83 6.06 -3.13
C CYS A 64 -7.03 6.54 -2.32
N TRP A 65 -8.20 6.31 -2.88
CA TRP A 65 -9.49 6.44 -2.22
C TRP A 65 -10.13 5.08 -2.11
N MET A 66 -10.82 4.84 -1.00
CA MET A 66 -11.57 3.61 -0.78
C MET A 66 -12.87 3.87 -0.02
N PRO A 67 -13.88 3.01 -0.17
CA PRO A 67 -15.11 3.10 0.61
C PRO A 67 -14.83 3.13 2.11
N ALA A 68 -15.54 3.98 2.86
CA ALA A 68 -15.36 4.11 4.30
C ALA A 68 -15.55 2.78 5.04
N ASN A 69 -16.54 1.97 4.63
CA ASN A 69 -16.80 0.65 5.19
C ASN A 69 -15.65 -0.35 4.92
N TYR A 70 -15.03 -0.29 3.74
CA TYR A 70 -13.88 -1.12 3.39
C TYR A 70 -12.68 -0.76 4.28
N PHE A 71 -12.36 0.53 4.39
CA PHE A 71 -11.26 0.99 5.26
C PHE A 71 -11.45 0.53 6.70
N ARG A 72 -12.65 0.72 7.26
CA ARG A 72 -12.99 0.27 8.62
C ARG A 72 -12.76 -1.22 8.82
N LYS A 73 -13.20 -2.03 7.87
CA LYS A 73 -13.06 -3.49 7.93
C LYS A 73 -11.59 -3.90 7.95
N VAL A 74 -10.78 -3.41 6.99
CA VAL A 74 -9.39 -3.85 6.86
C VAL A 74 -8.51 -3.33 8.00
N ILE A 75 -8.74 -2.10 8.46
CA ILE A 75 -8.02 -1.55 9.62
C ILE A 75 -8.45 -2.23 10.91
N GLY A 76 -9.75 -2.44 11.13
CA GLY A 76 -10.26 -3.13 12.31
C GLY A 76 -9.67 -4.53 12.46
N ASN A 77 -9.63 -5.30 11.36
CA ASN A 77 -9.01 -6.63 11.34
C ASN A 77 -7.52 -6.57 11.67
N TRP A 78 -6.79 -5.61 11.11
CA TRP A 78 -5.36 -5.45 11.37
C TRP A 78 -5.06 -5.07 12.82
N LEU A 79 -5.84 -4.14 13.39
CA LEU A 79 -5.70 -3.74 14.80
C LEU A 79 -6.07 -4.86 15.78
N ALA A 80 -6.94 -5.78 15.38
CA ALA A 80 -7.27 -6.98 16.13
C ALA A 80 -6.21 -8.10 16.03
N GLY A 81 -5.05 -7.83 15.42
CA GLY A 81 -3.96 -8.80 15.26
C GLY A 81 -3.97 -9.56 13.93
N GLY A 82 -4.86 -9.19 13.00
CA GLY A 82 -4.83 -9.70 11.63
C GLY A 82 -3.63 -9.23 10.82
N PRO A 83 -3.50 -9.69 9.56
CA PRO A 83 -2.38 -9.33 8.69
C PRO A 83 -2.42 -7.84 8.32
N PHE A 84 -1.26 -7.33 7.89
CA PHE A 84 -1.16 -5.98 7.35
C PHE A 84 -2.11 -5.80 6.14
N PRO A 85 -2.88 -4.69 6.06
CA PRO A 85 -3.81 -4.44 4.97
C PRO A 85 -3.08 -3.88 3.74
N ALA A 86 -2.33 -4.77 3.07
CA ALA A 86 -1.52 -4.46 1.89
C ALA A 86 -2.31 -3.63 0.87
N LEU A 87 -3.48 -4.12 0.46
CA LEU A 87 -4.45 -3.34 -0.31
C LEU A 87 -5.26 -2.45 0.63
N GLY A 88 -5.01 -1.14 0.58
CA GLY A 88 -5.67 -0.14 1.42
C GLY A 88 -4.65 0.83 1.98
N LEU A 89 -3.57 0.31 2.56
CA LEU A 89 -2.44 1.13 3.01
C LEU A 89 -1.32 1.25 1.97
N THR A 90 -1.36 0.40 0.94
CA THR A 90 -0.63 0.58 -0.32
C THR A 90 -1.60 0.46 -1.50
N SER A 91 -1.18 0.92 -2.66
CA SER A 91 -1.88 0.69 -3.93
C SER A 91 -0.92 0.19 -5.01
N LEU A 92 -1.45 -0.45 -6.04
CA LEU A 92 -0.71 -0.80 -7.24
C LEU A 92 -1.20 0.08 -8.39
N GLN A 93 -0.28 0.82 -8.98
CA GLN A 93 -0.57 1.79 -10.04
C GLN A 93 0.14 1.37 -11.32
N ARG A 94 -0.58 1.47 -12.43
CA ARG A 94 -0.02 1.24 -13.76
C ARG A 94 0.63 2.52 -14.24
N GLU A 95 1.89 2.42 -14.64
CA GLU A 95 2.63 3.52 -15.25
C GLU A 95 2.39 3.56 -16.78
N SER A 96 2.76 4.69 -17.39
CA SER A 96 2.56 4.92 -18.83
C SER A 96 3.36 3.98 -19.73
N ASP A 97 4.47 3.42 -19.23
CA ASP A 97 5.29 2.41 -19.90
C ASP A 97 4.73 0.98 -19.76
N GLY A 98 3.59 0.83 -19.08
CA GLY A 98 2.92 -0.45 -18.84
C GLY A 98 3.43 -1.20 -17.62
N SER A 99 4.45 -0.69 -16.91
CA SER A 99 4.91 -1.25 -15.65
C SER A 99 3.85 -1.08 -14.57
N MET A 100 3.96 -1.89 -13.52
CA MET A 100 3.11 -1.77 -12.32
C MET A 100 4.01 -1.44 -11.14
N GLN A 101 3.65 -0.44 -10.35
CA GLN A 101 4.41 0.02 -9.21
C GLN A 101 3.54 0.06 -7.95
N SER A 102 4.11 -0.32 -6.80
CA SER A 102 3.48 -0.01 -5.52
C SER A 102 3.61 1.46 -5.18
N VAL A 103 2.61 1.99 -4.50
CA VAL A 103 2.60 3.34 -3.98
C VAL A 103 2.21 3.29 -2.52
N GLY A 104 3.05 3.91 -1.68
CA GLY A 104 2.86 4.01 -0.24
C GLY A 104 3.57 2.92 0.55
N LEU A 105 4.17 1.91 -0.09
CA LEU A 105 4.95 0.90 0.62
C LEU A 105 6.21 1.52 1.25
N ALA A 106 6.79 2.53 0.59
CA ALA A 106 7.97 3.20 1.10
C ALA A 106 7.75 3.93 2.43
N LEU A 107 6.50 4.25 2.80
CA LEU A 107 6.18 4.77 4.13
C LEU A 107 6.54 3.76 5.23
N PHE A 108 6.43 2.47 4.94
CA PHE A 108 6.63 1.37 5.88
C PHE A 108 8.03 0.75 5.78
N THR A 109 8.56 0.64 4.56
CA THR A 109 9.80 -0.12 4.28
C THR A 109 10.91 0.74 3.71
N GLY A 110 10.65 2.00 3.38
CA GLY A 110 11.57 2.84 2.60
C GLY A 110 11.68 2.48 1.11
N GLN A 111 10.97 1.45 0.64
CA GLN A 111 11.10 0.93 -0.73
C GLN A 111 9.73 0.72 -1.40
N GLU A 112 9.65 0.95 -2.71
CA GLU A 112 8.48 0.57 -3.53
C GLU A 112 8.79 -0.64 -4.42
N LEU A 113 7.82 -1.52 -4.62
CA LEU A 113 7.88 -2.60 -5.62
C LEU A 113 7.67 -2.05 -7.03
N VAL A 114 8.41 -2.57 -7.99
CA VAL A 114 8.27 -2.27 -9.41
C VAL A 114 8.29 -3.56 -10.22
N PHE A 115 7.23 -3.80 -10.97
CA PHE A 115 7.05 -4.92 -11.87
C PHE A 115 7.20 -4.43 -13.31
N ALA A 116 8.16 -4.98 -14.03
CA ALA A 116 8.29 -4.71 -15.45
C ALA A 116 7.04 -5.21 -16.21
N PRO A 117 6.70 -4.63 -17.37
CA PRO A 117 5.63 -5.16 -18.21
C PRO A 117 5.93 -6.62 -18.58
N ASP A 118 5.07 -7.53 -18.15
CA ASP A 118 5.17 -8.95 -18.48
C ASP A 118 3.87 -9.41 -19.15
N ARG A 119 3.99 -9.95 -20.37
CA ARG A 119 2.84 -10.47 -21.12
C ARG A 119 2.30 -11.78 -20.56
N ALA A 120 3.11 -12.51 -19.80
CA ALA A 120 2.76 -13.79 -19.23
C ALA A 120 2.02 -13.66 -17.88
N LEU A 121 2.08 -12.49 -17.24
CA LEU A 121 1.42 -12.19 -15.97
C LEU A 121 0.28 -11.20 -16.17
N GLY A 122 -0.93 -11.61 -15.83
CA GLY A 122 -2.07 -10.69 -15.80
C GLY A 122 -1.99 -9.72 -14.61
N PRO A 123 -2.76 -8.60 -14.64
CA PRO A 123 -2.80 -7.66 -13.52
C PRO A 123 -3.18 -8.32 -12.17
N ALA A 124 -4.04 -9.33 -12.20
CA ALA A 124 -4.42 -10.08 -11.01
C ALA A 124 -3.26 -10.91 -10.45
N ASP A 125 -2.41 -11.49 -11.29
CA ASP A 125 -1.24 -12.27 -10.86
C ASP A 125 -0.19 -11.34 -10.22
N ILE A 126 0.08 -10.20 -10.87
CA ILE A 126 0.93 -9.15 -10.31
C ILE A 126 0.42 -8.69 -8.94
N ALA A 127 -0.89 -8.50 -8.80
CA ALA A 127 -1.48 -8.11 -7.53
C ALA A 127 -1.30 -9.17 -6.43
N ARG A 128 -1.46 -10.47 -6.75
CA ARG A 128 -1.20 -11.55 -5.78
C ARG A 128 0.26 -11.57 -5.35
N VAL A 129 1.19 -11.47 -6.31
CA VAL A 129 2.63 -11.43 -6.03
C VAL A 129 2.98 -10.21 -5.17
N ALA A 130 2.48 -9.03 -5.52
CA ALA A 130 2.72 -7.81 -4.76
C ALA A 130 2.21 -7.91 -3.32
N VAL A 131 0.99 -8.41 -3.09
CA VAL A 131 0.45 -8.59 -1.73
C VAL A 131 1.34 -9.53 -0.91
N ARG A 132 1.77 -10.65 -1.51
CA ARG A 132 2.69 -11.61 -0.87
C ARG A 132 4.01 -10.95 -0.47
N LEU A 133 4.62 -10.19 -1.38
CA LEU A 133 5.88 -9.49 -1.12
C LEU A 133 5.72 -8.39 -0.07
N ILE A 134 4.64 -7.59 -0.13
CA ILE A 134 4.36 -6.55 0.86
C ILE A 134 4.28 -7.15 2.27
N HIS A 135 3.58 -8.28 2.43
CA HIS A 135 3.51 -8.97 3.71
C HIS A 135 4.87 -9.45 4.21
N ALA A 136 5.74 -9.93 3.32
CA ALA A 136 7.09 -10.34 3.69
C ALA A 136 7.99 -9.14 4.04
N LEU A 137 7.88 -8.04 3.30
CA LEU A 137 8.76 -6.87 3.39
C LEU A 137 8.48 -5.98 4.60
N ILE A 138 7.26 -5.97 5.11
CA ILE A 138 6.89 -5.15 6.28
C ILE A 138 7.55 -5.64 7.57
N GLU A 139 7.92 -6.92 7.61
CA GLU A 139 8.50 -7.57 8.79
C GLU A 139 10.04 -7.56 8.79
N VAL A 140 10.68 -7.02 7.74
CA VAL A 140 12.13 -7.05 7.57
C VAL A 140 12.69 -5.66 7.32
N GLU A 141 14.00 -5.51 7.54
CA GLU A 141 14.71 -4.29 7.17
C GLU A 141 14.73 -4.09 5.64
N PRO A 142 14.87 -2.84 5.16
CA PRO A 142 14.94 -2.55 3.73
C PRO A 142 16.01 -3.40 3.04
N LEU A 143 15.68 -3.98 1.89
CA LEU A 143 16.62 -4.86 1.20
C LEU A 143 17.79 -4.06 0.63
N THR A 144 19.00 -4.46 0.99
CA THR A 144 20.27 -3.86 0.52
C THR A 144 20.98 -4.68 -0.55
N ALA A 145 20.53 -5.92 -0.76
CA ALA A 145 21.05 -6.86 -1.76
C ALA A 145 19.90 -7.64 -2.43
N PRO A 146 20.14 -8.26 -3.60
CA PRO A 146 19.17 -9.17 -4.22
C PRO A 146 18.71 -10.26 -3.25
N HIS A 147 17.42 -10.57 -3.27
CA HIS A 147 16.82 -11.61 -2.45
C HIS A 147 15.79 -12.41 -3.25
N GLU A 148 15.73 -13.71 -2.99
CA GLU A 148 14.72 -14.59 -3.60
C GLU A 148 13.59 -14.83 -2.59
N PHE A 149 12.36 -14.60 -3.03
CA PHE A 149 11.15 -14.90 -2.25
C PHE A 149 10.36 -16.02 -2.91
N THR A 150 9.51 -16.68 -2.13
CA THR A 150 8.53 -17.64 -2.64
C THR A 150 7.21 -16.94 -2.95
N GLY A 151 6.75 -17.08 -4.19
CA GLY A 151 5.50 -16.54 -4.69
C GLY A 151 4.25 -17.24 -4.18
N PRO A 152 3.06 -16.71 -4.53
CA PRO A 152 1.78 -17.24 -4.07
C PRO A 152 1.57 -18.71 -4.43
N ASP A 153 2.10 -19.15 -5.58
CA ASP A 153 1.91 -20.50 -6.11
C ASP A 153 3.18 -21.38 -5.94
N GLY A 154 4.14 -20.91 -5.14
CA GLY A 154 5.40 -21.60 -4.84
C GLY A 154 6.55 -21.28 -5.79
N GLU A 155 6.32 -20.43 -6.78
CA GLU A 155 7.30 -20.04 -7.77
C GLU A 155 8.38 -19.09 -7.20
N PRO A 156 9.63 -19.15 -7.67
CA PRO A 156 10.68 -18.24 -7.22
C PRO A 156 10.46 -16.83 -7.76
N ILE A 157 10.61 -15.84 -6.88
CA ILE A 157 10.54 -14.42 -7.22
C ILE A 157 11.88 -13.76 -6.88
N ASP A 158 12.52 -13.21 -7.89
CA ASP A 158 13.69 -12.35 -7.71
C ASP A 158 13.25 -10.94 -7.33
N VAL A 159 13.79 -10.44 -6.22
CA VAL A 159 13.60 -9.06 -5.78
C VAL A 159 14.96 -8.38 -5.69
N VAL A 160 15.18 -7.38 -6.53
CA VAL A 160 16.47 -6.70 -6.68
C VAL A 160 16.33 -5.22 -6.33
N PRO A 161 17.08 -4.71 -5.33
CA PRO A 161 17.15 -3.29 -5.06
C PRO A 161 17.72 -2.51 -6.24
N ILE A 162 17.05 -1.43 -6.62
CA ILE A 162 17.44 -0.50 -7.68
C ILE A 162 17.25 0.95 -7.19
N ARG A 163 17.74 1.94 -7.96
CA ARG A 163 17.56 3.38 -7.67
C ARG A 163 18.01 3.75 -6.24
N ASP A 164 19.24 3.38 -5.91
CA ASP A 164 19.85 3.57 -4.58
C ASP A 164 19.07 2.87 -3.46
N GLY A 165 18.43 1.75 -3.78
CA GLY A 165 17.65 0.96 -2.83
C GLY A 165 16.26 1.52 -2.52
N ARG A 166 15.79 2.57 -3.21
CA ARG A 166 14.43 3.12 -3.01
C ARG A 166 13.34 2.34 -3.75
N GLN A 167 13.73 1.49 -4.69
CA GLN A 167 12.81 0.64 -5.45
C GLN A 167 13.32 -0.78 -5.48
N LEU A 168 12.39 -1.72 -5.56
CA LEU A 168 12.62 -3.15 -5.66
C LEU A 168 12.07 -3.64 -7.00
N ARG A 169 12.95 -4.01 -7.92
CA ARG A 169 12.54 -4.67 -9.16
C ARG A 169 12.12 -6.10 -8.85
N VAL A 170 10.93 -6.47 -9.30
CA VAL A 170 10.36 -7.80 -9.11
C VAL A 170 10.32 -8.55 -10.44
N SER A 171 10.84 -9.77 -10.45
CA SER A 171 10.77 -10.70 -11.57
C SER A 171 10.32 -12.07 -11.09
N VAL A 172 9.28 -12.62 -11.70
CA VAL A 172 8.78 -13.97 -11.39
C VAL A 172 9.48 -14.97 -12.31
N ARG A 173 10.16 -15.96 -11.75
CA ARG A 173 10.74 -17.07 -12.52
C ARG A 173 9.70 -18.18 -12.66
N ARG A 174 9.48 -18.63 -13.88
CA ARG A 174 8.61 -19.77 -14.21
C ARG A 174 9.43 -20.91 -14.78
#